data_AF-A0AAV4AGM2-F1
#
_entry.id   AF-A0AAV4AGM2-F1
#
_cell.length_a   1.000
_cell.length_b   1.000
_cell.length_c   1.000
_cell.angle_alpha   90.00
_cell.angle_beta   90.00
_cell.angle_gamma   90.00
#
_symmetry.space_group_name_H-M   'P 1'
#
loop_
_entity.id
_entity.type
_entity.pdbx_description
1 polymer ?
#
loop_
_entity_poly.entity_id
_entity_poly.type
_entity_poly.pdbx_seq_one_letter_code
_entity_poly.pdbx_strand_id
1 'polypeptide(L)'
;MLEPKRKEYPKDVTISENLTPQQNKEARELLQTFADTLSDIPGKTERVEHKIRLTDETPFRMKQYPLPVHAMDEVDKEINFMLESGIISKSTSPYASPITVVMKKDGAIRLCQTSEGSTKSQSLMRNQYQR
;
A
#
# COMPACT_ATOMS: atom_id res chain seq x y z
N MET A 1 12.77 -9.89 -11.88
CA MET A 1 11.92 -9.11 -10.95
C MET A 1 11.74 -7.75 -11.60
N LEU A 2 10.51 -7.23 -11.68
CA LEU A 2 10.26 -5.89 -12.21
C LEU A 2 10.44 -4.93 -11.04
N GLU A 3 11.45 -4.06 -11.10
CA GLU A 3 11.65 -3.06 -10.06
C GLU A 3 10.58 -1.97 -10.17
N PRO A 4 9.91 -1.57 -9.08
CA PRO A 4 8.92 -0.51 -9.11
C PRO A 4 9.57 0.81 -9.53
N LYS A 5 8.93 1.52 -10.46
CA LYS A 5 9.44 2.81 -10.95
C LYS A 5 9.04 3.94 -10.01
N ARG A 6 10.05 4.58 -9.42
CA ARG A 6 9.93 5.79 -8.60
C ARG A 6 9.33 6.94 -9.41
N LYS A 7 8.28 7.59 -8.89
CA LYS A 7 7.63 8.73 -9.55
C LYS A 7 8.08 10.07 -8.98
N GLU A 8 8.37 10.14 -7.68
CA GLU A 8 8.68 11.39 -6.98
C GLU A 8 10.15 11.50 -6.58
N TYR A 9 10.82 12.59 -6.97
CA TYR A 9 12.24 12.81 -6.68
C TYR A 9 12.46 14.07 -5.82
N PRO A 10 13.58 14.17 -5.07
CA PRO A 10 13.91 15.35 -4.27
C PRO A 10 13.88 16.69 -5.02
N LYS A 11 14.17 16.66 -6.33
CA LYS A 11 14.14 17.83 -7.22
C LYS A 11 12.73 18.36 -7.49
N ASP A 12 11.70 17.54 -7.30
CA ASP A 12 10.30 17.87 -7.56
C ASP A 12 9.66 18.60 -6.36
N VAL A 13 10.39 18.73 -5.24
CA VAL A 13 9.93 19.39 -4.02
C VAL A 13 9.98 20.90 -4.18
N THR A 14 8.81 21.54 -4.07
CA THR A 14 8.70 23.01 -4.01
C THR A 14 9.15 23.51 -2.63
N ILE A 15 10.24 24.26 -2.59
CA ILE A 15 10.77 24.89 -1.38
C ILE A 15 10.24 26.32 -1.28
N SER A 16 9.84 26.74 -0.08
CA SER A 16 9.34 28.10 0.20
C SER A 16 10.29 29.20 -0.28
N GLU A 17 9.71 30.26 -0.86
CA GLU A 17 10.44 31.44 -1.36
C GLU A 17 11.01 32.31 -0.23
N ASN A 18 10.49 32.16 1.01
CA ASN A 18 10.88 32.98 2.16
C ASN A 18 12.15 32.47 2.89
N LEU A 19 12.95 31.61 2.25
CA LEU A 19 14.18 31.09 2.83
C LEU A 19 15.39 31.92 2.40
N THR A 20 16.33 32.09 3.33
CA THR A 20 17.66 32.60 2.97
C THR A 20 18.37 31.63 2.00
N PRO A 21 19.33 32.10 1.18
CA PRO A 21 20.09 31.23 0.28
C PRO A 21 20.77 30.06 1.01
N GLN A 22 21.22 30.29 2.25
CA GLN A 22 21.85 29.27 3.08
C GLN A 22 20.85 28.19 3.53
N GLN A 23 19.68 28.58 4.06
CA GLN A 23 18.64 27.64 4.46
C GLN A 23 18.10 26.83 3.27
N ASN A 24 17.97 27.45 2.11
CA ASN A 24 17.54 26.76 0.90
C ASN A 24 18.55 25.68 0.48
N LYS A 25 19.85 25.99 0.57
CA LYS A 25 20.93 25.04 0.30
C LYS A 25 20.87 23.86 1.27
N GLU A 26 20.80 24.12 2.57
CA GLU A 26 20.71 23.08 3.60
C GLU A 26 19.47 22.18 3.42
N ALA A 27 18.32 22.76 3.09
CA ALA A 27 17.11 21.99 2.80
C ALA A 27 17.29 21.05 1.61
N ARG A 28 17.92 21.49 0.53
CA ARG A 28 18.18 20.64 -0.65
C ARG A 28 19.18 19.53 -0.34
N GLU A 29 20.22 19.82 0.45
CA GLU A 29 21.19 18.81 0.89
C GLU A 29 20.52 17.73 1.75
N LEU A 30 19.59 18.11 2.65
CA LEU A 30 18.79 17.16 3.43
C LEU A 30 17.90 16.29 2.53
N LEU A 31 17.18 16.90 1.58
CA LEU A 31 16.33 16.17 0.64
C LEU A 31 17.11 15.16 -0.21
N GLN A 32 18.35 15.47 -0.59
CA GLN A 32 19.23 14.54 -1.29
C GLN A 32 19.78 13.45 -0.37
N THR A 33 20.17 13.80 0.86
CA THR A 33 20.72 12.86 1.84
C THR A 33 19.71 11.79 2.23
N PHE A 34 18.44 12.17 2.37
CA PHE A 34 17.34 11.30 2.78
C PHE A 34 16.44 10.86 1.62
N ALA A 35 16.95 10.95 0.38
CA ALA A 35 16.18 10.69 -0.83
C ALA A 35 15.61 9.27 -0.90
N ASP A 36 16.29 8.30 -0.28
CA ASP A 36 15.87 6.91 -0.13
C ASP A 36 14.69 6.77 0.85
N THR A 37 14.75 7.43 2.01
CA THR A 37 13.68 7.39 3.02
C THR A 37 12.44 8.16 2.61
N LEU A 38 12.60 9.19 1.78
CA LEU A 38 11.52 10.04 1.26
C LEU A 38 10.98 9.53 -0.09
N SER A 39 11.15 8.25 -0.40
CA SER A 39 10.60 7.66 -1.62
C SER A 39 9.11 7.39 -1.49
N ASP A 40 8.42 7.50 -2.63
CA ASP A 40 7.03 7.05 -2.85
C ASP A 40 6.88 5.52 -2.94
N ILE A 41 7.99 4.78 -2.92
CA ILE A 41 8.01 3.30 -2.94
C ILE A 41 8.12 2.81 -1.49
N PRO A 42 7.22 1.94 -1.03
CA PRO A 42 7.32 1.35 0.30
C PRO A 42 8.62 0.58 0.51
N GLY A 43 9.26 0.78 1.67
CA GLY A 43 10.43 0.00 2.07
C GLY A 43 10.08 -1.44 2.44
N LYS A 44 11.08 -2.33 2.40
CA LYS A 44 10.99 -3.74 2.82
C LYS A 44 12.05 -4.03 3.88
N THR A 45 11.75 -4.91 4.83
CA THR A 45 12.72 -5.44 5.80
C THR A 45 12.73 -6.96 5.75
N GLU A 46 13.91 -7.55 5.87
CA GLU A 46 14.12 -9.00 5.95
C GLU A 46 14.48 -9.46 7.38
N ARG A 47 14.45 -8.52 8.34
CA ARG A 47 14.83 -8.81 9.74
C ARG A 47 13.75 -9.55 10.52
N VAL A 48 12.47 -9.33 10.21
CA VAL A 48 11.33 -9.88 10.94
C VAL A 48 10.22 -10.19 9.95
N GLU A 49 9.61 -11.35 10.10
CA GLU A 49 8.37 -11.74 9.40
C GLU A 49 7.21 -11.78 10.38
N HIS A 50 6.07 -11.19 9.98
CA HIS A 50 4.86 -11.22 10.80
C HIS A 50 4.03 -12.47 10.51
N LYS A 51 3.77 -13.28 11.54
CA LYS A 51 2.87 -14.44 11.45
C LYS A 51 1.52 -14.14 12.10
N ILE A 52 0.47 -14.13 11.29
CA ILE A 52 -0.92 -14.01 11.72
C ILE A 52 -1.36 -15.35 12.31
N ARG A 53 -1.87 -15.35 13.55
CA ARG A 53 -2.44 -16.54 14.22
C ARG A 53 -3.95 -16.40 14.28
N LEU A 54 -4.66 -17.33 13.64
CA LEU A 54 -6.12 -17.38 13.67
C LEU A 54 -6.59 -18.18 14.89
N THR A 55 -7.74 -17.83 15.46
CA THR A 55 -8.38 -18.63 16.53
C THR A 55 -9.23 -19.78 16.00
N ASP A 56 -9.66 -19.69 14.73
CA ASP A 56 -10.34 -20.75 14.00
C ASP A 56 -9.80 -20.74 12.55
N GLU A 57 -9.42 -21.93 12.09
CA GLU A 57 -8.74 -22.16 10.81
C GLU A 57 -9.73 -22.45 9.67
N THR A 58 -11.04 -22.43 9.93
CA THR A 58 -12.06 -22.66 8.92
C THR A 58 -11.92 -21.63 7.78
N PRO A 59 -11.67 -22.07 6.54
CA PRO A 59 -11.45 -21.15 5.43
C PRO A 59 -12.74 -20.44 5.03
N PHE A 60 -12.62 -19.13 4.72
CA PHE A 60 -13.71 -18.35 4.17
C PHE A 60 -13.39 -17.90 2.75
N ARG A 61 -14.31 -18.11 1.82
CA ARG A 61 -14.16 -17.70 0.43
C ARG A 61 -15.38 -16.91 -0.02
N MET A 62 -15.17 -15.65 -0.36
CA MET A 62 -16.20 -14.78 -0.89
C MET A 62 -15.90 -14.41 -2.33
N LYS A 63 -16.94 -14.31 -3.16
CA LYS A 63 -16.82 -13.91 -4.57
C LYS A 63 -16.56 -12.41 -4.66
N GLN A 64 -15.70 -12.00 -5.61
CA GLN A 64 -15.51 -10.59 -5.93
C GLN A 64 -16.81 -9.95 -6.41
N TYR A 65 -17.16 -8.81 -5.82
CA TYR A 65 -18.29 -7.99 -6.29
C TYR A 65 -17.96 -7.38 -7.66
N PRO A 66 -18.96 -7.22 -8.55
CA PRO A 66 -18.76 -6.54 -9.82
C PRO A 66 -18.14 -5.16 -9.63
N LEU A 67 -17.07 -4.88 -10.36
CA LEU A 67 -16.43 -3.57 -10.37
C LEU A 67 -17.07 -2.67 -11.43
N PRO A 68 -17.24 -1.36 -11.17
CA PRO A 68 -17.67 -0.42 -12.20
C PRO A 68 -16.69 -0.41 -13.38
N VAL A 69 -17.22 -0.39 -14.60
CA VAL A 69 -16.40 -0.44 -15.84
C VAL A 69 -15.38 0.69 -15.88
N HIS A 70 -15.77 1.91 -15.50
CA HIS A 70 -14.88 3.08 -15.49
C HIS A 70 -13.71 2.97 -14.50
N ALA A 71 -13.79 2.06 -13.52
CA ALA A 71 -12.73 1.86 -12.53
C ALA A 71 -11.80 0.71 -12.87
N MET A 72 -12.14 -0.17 -13.84
CA MET A 72 -11.34 -1.37 -14.13
C MET A 72 -9.91 -1.03 -14.55
N ASP A 73 -9.73 -0.06 -15.46
CA ASP A 73 -8.39 0.33 -15.93
C ASP A 73 -7.49 0.82 -14.80
N GLU A 74 -8.05 1.60 -13.87
CA GLU A 74 -7.30 2.09 -12.70
C GLU A 74 -7.03 0.99 -11.68
N VAL A 75 -7.96 0.04 -11.51
CA VAL A 75 -7.77 -1.14 -10.66
C VAL A 75 -6.62 -1.99 -11.19
N ASP A 76 -6.59 -2.25 -12.49
CA ASP A 76 -5.53 -3.05 -13.10
C ASP A 76 -4.16 -2.36 -12.99
N LYS A 77 -4.10 -1.03 -13.20
CA LYS A 77 -2.88 -0.24 -12.98
C LYS A 77 -2.37 -0.37 -11.55
N GLU A 78 -3.25 -0.23 -10.57
CA GLU A 78 -2.88 -0.30 -9.15
C GLU A 78 -2.44 -1.72 -8.74
N ILE A 79 -3.13 -2.77 -9.21
CA ILE A 79 -2.73 -4.16 -8.97
C ILE A 79 -1.36 -4.44 -9.58
N ASN A 80 -1.11 -4.00 -10.81
CA ASN A 80 0.19 -4.17 -11.46
C ASN A 80 1.30 -3.43 -10.70
N PHE A 81 1.04 -2.20 -10.26
CA PHE A 81 1.99 -1.47 -9.41
C PHE A 81 2.30 -2.23 -8.12
N MET A 82 1.30 -2.77 -7.42
CA MET A 82 1.53 -3.54 -6.19
C MET A 82 2.28 -4.86 -6.44
N LEU A 83 2.06 -5.51 -7.59
CA LEU A 83 2.79 -6.72 -8.00
C LEU A 83 4.25 -6.42 -8.31
N GLU A 84 4.51 -5.36 -9.09
CA GLU A 84 5.87 -4.90 -9.41
C GLU A 84 6.61 -4.43 -8.16
N SER A 85 5.92 -3.74 -7.26
CA SER A 85 6.48 -3.27 -5.98
C SER A 85 6.69 -4.40 -4.96
N GLY A 86 6.26 -5.62 -5.24
CA GLY A 86 6.35 -6.75 -4.31
C GLY A 86 5.46 -6.63 -3.07
N ILE A 87 4.48 -5.72 -3.08
CA ILE A 87 3.51 -5.52 -1.99
C ILE A 87 2.53 -6.70 -1.94
N ILE A 88 2.12 -7.19 -3.12
CA ILE A 88 1.26 -8.37 -3.25
C ILE A 88 1.92 -9.43 -4.15
N SER A 89 1.46 -10.66 -4.03
CA SER A 89 1.90 -11.77 -4.88
C SER A 89 0.71 -12.63 -5.30
N LYS A 90 0.85 -13.31 -6.43
CA LYS A 90 -0.14 -14.30 -6.88
C LYS A 90 -0.07 -15.50 -5.93
N SER A 91 -1.22 -15.94 -5.43
CA SER A 91 -1.33 -17.10 -4.56
C SER A 91 -2.60 -17.91 -4.86
N THR A 92 -2.58 -19.18 -4.50
CA THR A 92 -3.76 -20.05 -4.51
C THR A 92 -4.16 -20.29 -3.06
N SER A 93 -5.05 -19.46 -2.54
CA SER A 93 -5.48 -19.50 -1.13
C SER A 93 -6.91 -20.03 -1.00
N PRO A 94 -7.20 -20.85 0.04
CA PRO A 94 -8.57 -21.20 0.40
C PRO A 94 -9.33 -20.00 1.01
N TYR A 95 -8.61 -18.93 1.40
CA TYR A 95 -9.17 -17.67 1.89
C TYR A 95 -9.33 -16.66 0.74
N ALA A 96 -10.50 -16.01 0.64
CA ALA A 96 -10.71 -14.89 -0.28
C ALA A 96 -11.70 -13.87 0.27
N SER A 97 -11.30 -12.60 0.26
CA SER A 97 -12.14 -11.43 0.52
C SER A 97 -12.23 -10.56 -0.74
N PRO A 98 -13.41 -9.96 -1.03
CA PRO A 98 -13.53 -9.06 -2.17
C PRO A 98 -12.85 -7.72 -1.87
N ILE A 99 -12.39 -7.07 -2.92
CA ILE A 99 -11.89 -5.69 -2.91
C ILE A 99 -13.05 -4.71 -3.15
N THR A 100 -12.94 -3.54 -2.53
CA THR A 100 -13.80 -2.37 -2.73
C THR A 100 -12.95 -1.24 -3.28
N VAL A 101 -13.49 -0.51 -4.25
CA VAL A 101 -12.83 0.65 -4.87
C VAL A 101 -13.42 1.93 -4.31
N VAL A 102 -12.55 2.82 -3.81
CA VAL A 102 -12.93 4.14 -3.31
C VAL A 102 -12.30 5.21 -4.18
N MET A 103 -13.12 6.12 -4.71
CA MET A 103 -12.65 7.25 -5.51
C MET A 103 -12.08 8.34 -4.60
N LYS A 104 -10.88 8.83 -4.94
CA LYS A 104 -10.28 10.02 -4.34
C LYS A 104 -10.81 11.28 -5.04
N LYS A 105 -10.62 12.44 -4.38
CA LYS A 105 -11.02 13.75 -4.92
C LYS A 105 -10.29 14.12 -6.22
N ASP A 106 -9.07 13.64 -6.38
CA ASP A 106 -8.21 13.84 -7.55
C ASP A 106 -8.56 12.88 -8.72
N GLY A 107 -9.56 12.03 -8.56
CA GLY A 107 -9.99 11.05 -9.57
C GLY A 107 -9.23 9.71 -9.52
N ALA A 108 -8.17 9.59 -8.73
CA ALA A 108 -7.49 8.32 -8.52
C ALA A 108 -8.30 7.39 -7.59
N ILE A 109 -7.91 6.11 -7.51
CA ILE A 109 -8.62 5.12 -6.71
C ILE A 109 -7.84 4.69 -5.47
N ARG A 110 -8.54 4.11 -4.50
CA ARG A 110 -7.98 3.32 -3.40
C ARG A 110 -8.61 1.94 -3.39
N LEU A 111 -7.76 0.91 -3.40
CA LEU A 111 -8.20 -0.45 -3.19
C LEU A 111 -8.29 -0.71 -1.68
N CYS A 112 -9.45 -1.19 -1.23
CA CYS A 112 -9.69 -1.55 0.17
C CYS A 112 -10.18 -2.99 0.25
N GLN A 113 -9.78 -3.72 1.29
CA GLN A 113 -10.45 -4.98 1.60
C GLN A 113 -11.75 -4.71 2.37
N THR A 114 -12.82 -5.43 2.02
CA THR A 114 -14.10 -5.30 2.73
C THR A 114 -13.98 -5.71 4.21
N SER A 115 -14.74 -5.00 5.06
CA SER A 115 -14.88 -5.35 6.47
C SER A 115 -15.58 -6.70 6.67
N GLU A 116 -16.37 -7.22 5.75
CA GLU A 116 -17.06 -8.50 5.95
C GLU A 116 -16.09 -9.69 6.04
N GLY A 117 -15.03 -9.66 5.21
CA GLY A 117 -13.95 -10.65 5.26
C GLY A 117 -12.93 -10.35 6.35
N SER A 118 -12.62 -9.06 6.54
CA SER A 118 -11.70 -8.61 7.58
C SER A 118 -12.26 -8.82 8.98
N THR A 119 -13.57 -8.67 9.21
CA THR A 119 -14.22 -8.85 10.53
C THR A 119 -14.26 -10.32 10.94
N LYS A 120 -14.45 -11.25 9.99
CA LYS A 120 -14.24 -12.68 10.25
C LYS A 120 -12.79 -12.90 10.70
N SER A 121 -11.80 -12.43 9.94
CA SER A 121 -10.38 -12.51 10.31
C SER A 121 -10.02 -11.81 11.64
N GLN A 122 -10.61 -10.64 11.93
CA GLN A 122 -10.38 -9.82 13.14
C GLN A 122 -11.04 -10.44 14.38
N SER A 123 -12.25 -11.00 14.25
CA SER A 123 -12.87 -11.82 15.30
C SER A 123 -11.99 -13.03 15.63
N LEU A 124 -11.30 -13.57 14.62
CA LEU A 124 -10.35 -14.67 14.76
C LEU A 124 -8.99 -14.24 15.34
N MET A 125 -8.73 -12.94 15.53
CA MET A 125 -7.45 -12.40 16.01
C MET A 125 -7.53 -11.82 17.41
N ARG A 126 -8.74 -11.73 17.98
CA ARG A 126 -9.05 -10.91 19.17
C ARG A 126 -8.43 -11.39 20.50
N ASN A 127 -7.68 -12.48 20.51
CA ASN A 127 -7.06 -13.06 21.71
C ASN A 127 -5.54 -12.83 21.84
N GLN A 128 -4.89 -12.07 20.96
CA GLN A 128 -3.41 -11.92 20.97
C GLN A 128 -2.90 -10.62 21.62
N TYR A 129 -3.77 -9.74 22.14
CA TYR A 129 -3.37 -8.46 22.76
C TYR A 129 -3.91 -8.23 24.19
N GLN A 130 -4.37 -9.29 24.87
CA GLN A 130 -4.64 -9.26 26.32
C GLN A 130 -3.52 -9.99 27.07
N ARG A 131 -2.37 -9.32 27.21
CA ARG A 131 -1.39 -9.60 28.28
C ARG A 131 -0.84 -8.29 28.79
#